data_AF-A0A965GPD3-F1
#
_entry.id   AF-A0A965GPD3-F1
#
_cell.length_a   1.000
_cell.length_b   1.000
_cell.length_c   1.000
_cell.angle_alpha   90.00
_cell.angle_beta   90.00
_cell.angle_gamma   90.00
#
_symmetry.space_group_name_H-M   'P 1'
#
loop_
_entity.id
_entity.type
_entity.pdbx_description
1 polymer ?
#
loop_
_entity_poly.entity_id
_entity_poly.type
_entity_poly.pdbx_seq_one_letter_code
_entity_poly.pdbx_strand_id
1 'polypeptide(L)' 'MPFLFLGVVIFLLGVFMFRLGKKGHNHDFELGSIGLIIGGIILMILYGLFYRGLTLFGPQ' A
#
# COMPACT_ATOMS: atom_id res chain seq x y z
N MET A 1 13.26 1.22 -6.61
CA MET A 1 12.30 0.34 -7.31
C MET A 1 11.60 -0.70 -6.43
N PRO A 2 12.27 -1.49 -5.55
CA PRO A 2 11.60 -2.61 -4.86
C PRO A 2 10.49 -2.19 -3.88
N PHE A 3 10.63 -1.02 -3.24
CA PHE A 3 9.62 -0.52 -2.28
C PHE A 3 8.31 -0.08 -2.94
N LEU A 4 8.35 0.50 -4.14
CA LEU A 4 7.14 0.81 -4.91
C LEU A 4 6.40 -0.49 -5.26
N PHE A 5 7.13 -1.47 -5.77
CA PHE A 5 6.57 -2.77 -6.13
C PHE A 5 5.94 -3.47 -4.92
N LEU A 6 6.63 -3.45 -3.77
CA LEU A 6 6.10 -3.97 -2.51
C LEU A 6 4.81 -3.25 -2.10
N GLY A 7 4.75 -1.92 -2.19
CA GLY A 7 3.55 -1.14 -1.89
C GLY A 7 2.36 -1.52 -2.78
N VAL A 8 2.60 -1.72 -4.08
CA VAL A 8 1.58 -2.18 -5.04
C VAL A 8 1.09 -3.59 -4.71
N VAL A 9 2.00 -4.51 -4.38
CA VAL A 9 1.64 -5.90 -4.01
C VAL A 9 0.78 -5.92 -2.74
N ILE A 10 1.18 -5.18 -1.70
CA ILE A 10 0.42 -5.06 -0.45
C ILE A 10 -0.96 -4.46 -0.71
N PHE A 11 -1.05 -3.43 -1.54
CA PHE A 11 -2.32 -2.80 -1.91
C PHE A 11 -3.26 -3.81 -2.61
N LEU A 12 -2.75 -4.54 -3.60
CA LEU A 12 -3.53 -5.54 -4.33
C LEU A 12 -3.99 -6.70 -3.43
N LEU A 13 -3.12 -7.15 -2.52
CA LEU A 13 -3.46 -8.13 -1.49
C LEU A 13 -4.58 -7.62 -0.58
N GLY A 14 -4.47 -6.38 -0.09
CA GLY A 14 -5.51 -5.76 0.71
C GLY A 14 -6.86 -5.70 -0.02
N VAL A 15 -6.88 -5.29 -1.28
CA VAL A 15 -8.10 -5.26 -2.11
C VAL A 15 -8.69 -6.67 -2.31
N PHE A 16 -7.84 -7.67 -2.54
CA PHE A 16 -8.27 -9.05 -2.69
C PHE A 16 -8.89 -9.59 -1.39
N MET A 17 -8.21 -9.38 -0.26
CA MET A 17 -8.70 -9.80 1.05
C MET A 17 -9.99 -9.07 1.44
N PHE A 18 -10.14 -7.80 1.08
CA PHE A 18 -11.37 -7.04 1.31
C PHE A 18 -12.55 -7.66 0.57
N ARG A 19 -12.36 -8.06 -0.69
CA ARG A 19 -13.41 -8.77 -1.45
C ARG A 19 -13.76 -10.12 -0.82
N LEU A 20 -12.78 -10.86 -0.32
CA LEU A 20 -13.01 -12.13 0.37
C LEU A 20 -13.77 -11.93 1.70
N GLY A 21 -13.35 -10.96 2.52
CA GLY A 21 -14.01 -10.62 3.78
C GLY A 21 -15.48 -10.25 3.57
N LYS A 22 -15.74 -9.38 2.57
CA LYS A 22 -17.08 -8.99 2.18
C LYS A 22 -17.95 -10.15 1.71
N LYS A 23 -17.37 -11.10 0.97
CA LYS A 23 -18.09 -12.31 0.54
C LYS A 23 -18.41 -13.25 1.71
N GLY A 24 -17.55 -13.29 2.73
CA GLY A 24 -17.73 -14.09 3.93
C GLY A 24 -18.54 -13.42 5.04
N HIS A 25 -19.01 -12.17 4.85
CA HIS A 25 -19.58 -11.32 5.92
C HIS A 25 -18.71 -11.29 7.19
N ASN A 26 -17.39 -11.36 7.02
CA ASN A 26 -16.45 -11.36 8.13
C ASN A 26 -15.88 -9.96 8.32
N HIS A 27 -16.49 -9.22 9.25
CA HIS A 27 -16.20 -7.82 9.52
C HIS A 27 -14.78 -7.57 10.02
N ASP A 28 -14.22 -8.50 10.81
CA ASP A 28 -12.84 -8.40 11.30
C ASP A 28 -11.82 -8.55 10.16
N PHE A 29 -12.16 -9.40 9.19
CA PHE A 29 -11.35 -9.60 8.00
C PHE A 29 -11.39 -8.40 7.05
N GLU A 30 -12.55 -7.75 6.93
CA GLU A 30 -12.70 -6.48 6.20
C GLU A 30 -11.85 -5.37 6.84
N LEU A 31 -11.90 -5.20 8.16
CA LEU A 31 -11.09 -4.21 8.87
C LEU A 31 -9.59 -4.44 8.68
N GLY A 32 -9.12 -5.68 8.82
CA GLY A 32 -7.71 -6.02 8.58
C GLY A 32 -7.25 -5.73 7.15
N SER A 33 -8.12 -5.99 6.17
CA SER A 33 -7.82 -5.72 4.77
C SER A 33 -7.79 -4.23 4.41
N ILE A 34 -8.62 -3.40 5.06
CA ILE A 34 -8.54 -1.93 4.94
C ILE A 34 -7.21 -1.43 5.47
N GLY A 35 -6.72 -1.98 6.59
CA GLY A 35 -5.39 -1.68 7.12
C GLY A 35 -4.26 -1.98 6.11
N LEU A 36 -4.33 -3.12 5.41
CA LEU A 36 -3.38 -3.47 4.35
C LEU A 36 -3.44 -2.50 3.17
N ILE A 37 -4.65 -2.10 2.74
CA ILE A 37 -4.84 -1.12 1.65
C ILE A 37 -4.18 0.21 2.02
N ILE A 38 -4.47 0.72 3.23
CA ILE A 38 -3.90 1.98 3.72
C ILE A 38 -2.37 1.88 3.83
N GLY A 39 -1.86 0.78 4.37
CA GLY A 39 -0.41 0.54 4.48
C GLY A 39 0.28 0.55 3.12
N GLY A 40 -0.30 -0.10 2.11
CA GLY A 40 0.21 -0.08 0.73
C GLY A 40 0.25 1.33 0.14
N ILE A 41 -0.81 2.13 0.34
CA ILE A 41 -0.87 3.53 -0.11
C ILE A 41 0.23 4.38 0.53
N ILE A 42 0.39 4.28 1.85
CA ILE A 42 1.41 5.04 2.59
C ILE A 42 2.81 4.69 2.06
N LEU A 43 3.09 3.41 1.83
CA LEU A 43 4.37 2.97 1.28
C LEU A 43 4.66 3.59 -0.09
N MET A 44 3.66 3.63 -0.98
CA MET A 44 3.78 4.25 -2.31
C MET A 44 4.02 5.76 -2.21
N ILE A 45 3.32 6.46 -1.31
CA ILE A 45 3.50 7.90 -1.10
C ILE A 45 4.90 8.19 -0.56
N LEU A 46 5.34 7.46 0.46
CA LEU A 46 6.68 7.62 1.05
C LEU A 46 7.77 7.40 0.00
N TYR A 47 7.62 6.39 -0.85
CA TYR A 47 8.54 6.17 -1.96
C TYR A 47 8.56 7.35 -2.95
N GLY A 48 7.40 7.89 -3.32
CA GLY A 48 7.31 9.06 -4.19
C GLY A 48 7.93 10.32 -3.58
N LEU A 49 7.70 10.56 -2.29
CA LEU A 49 8.33 11.66 -1.54
C LEU A 49 9.84 11.50 -1.45
N PHE A 50 10.33 10.29 -1.20
CA PHE A 50 11.76 9.99 -1.16
C PHE A 50 12.44 10.26 -2.50
N TYR A 51 11.85 9.80 -3.61
CA TYR A 51 12.37 10.09 -4.95
C TYR A 51 12.33 11.58 -5.27
N ARG A 52 11.25 12.27 -4.94
CA ARG A 52 11.14 13.72 -5.13
C ARG A 52 12.18 14.48 -4.31
N GLY A 53 12.44 14.05 -3.07
CA GLY A 53 13.50 14.60 -2.22
C GLY A 53 14.89 14.41 -2.83
N LEU A 54 15.19 13.21 -3.33
CA LEU A 54 16.45 12.96 -4.04
C LEU A 54 16.60 13.81 -5.29
N THR A 55 15.54 14.04 -6.06
CA THR A 55 15.61 14.90 -7.26
C THR A 55 15.77 16.38 -6.94
N LEU A 56 15.27 16.84 -5.79
CA LEU A 56 15.32 18.25 -5.39
C LEU A 56 16.58 18.62 -4.59
N PHE A 57 17.14 17.65 -3.85
CA PHE A 57 18.25 17.87 -2.91
C PHE A 57 19.46 16.95 -3.16
N GLY A 58 19.43 16.13 -4.20
CA GLY A 58 20.58 15.30 -4.60
C GLY A 58 21.72 16.16 -5.18
N PRO A 59 22.99 15.74 -5.00
CA PRO A 59 24.12 16.44 -5.60
C PRO A 59 23.97 16.38 -7.12
N GLN A 60 23.92 17.55 -7.76
CA GLN A 60 23.93 17.68 -9.22
C GLN A 60 25.29 17.30 -9.78
#